data_AF-A0A161XFR9-F1
#
_entry.id   AF-A0A161XFR9-F1
#
_cell.length_a   1.000
_cell.length_b   1.000
_cell.length_c   1.000
_cell.angle_alpha   90.00
_cell.angle_beta   90.00
_cell.angle_gamma   90.00
#
_symmetry.space_group_name_H-M   'P 1'
#
loop_
_entity.id
_entity.type
_entity.pdbx_description
1 polymer ?
#
loop_
_entity_poly.entity_id
_entity_poly.type
_entity_poly.pdbx_seq_one_letter_code
_entity_poly.pdbx_strand_id
1 'polypeptide(L)'
;MQTALSMRNDGTSVLINTDGTEVGTADIDKKVLHLVPQLLLDHDTFARLDLDQVRLEIICALHGEFLPEGGVTVRQPYPNPYFLVGGSGGMRNGWCVSAEDLPAEFEIEFRWTFLGMHPDEEGQDWTVRHLLRLKLLSGDHRTYTMAVSDWPRLAGQPAPIYRQATAFMRSRQVSSEYYNARHALFIGERLIGNQSNQGNFVIQETIELPAIPYEQATRIHAFTDLQLHEHKQVSMFSRYTTEHQDNGAADLPASIFLLAVKLAREVPYNRQAIQEQLAAGDVERMGLLEQHPAMKVLCSWWEENRPDKPGVMIAGMAMPFIRVLDDDKYYCGDLEQPCIPIGTMFSVATSCATSGDCVLVHFLASVKQSTYEDGMLNIHCSDGEVWQEVGVTREDVESGWFDEALSCLNALAGFPSNYPAAYQALKDLAAIESQESS
;
A
#
# COMPACT_ATOMS: atom_id res chain seq x y z
N MET A 1 -9.74 -5.12 -10.53
CA MET A 1 -9.63 -4.56 -11.90
C MET A 1 -8.67 -3.37 -11.82
N GLN A 2 -7.53 -3.43 -12.50
CA GLN A 2 -6.61 -2.30 -12.61
C GLN A 2 -6.90 -1.60 -13.95
N THR A 3 -7.10 -0.29 -13.90
CA THR A 3 -7.32 0.54 -15.08
C THR A 3 -6.33 1.70 -15.08
N ALA A 4 -5.90 2.11 -16.26
CA ALA A 4 -5.04 3.26 -16.44
C ALA A 4 -5.77 4.34 -17.27
N LEU A 5 -5.24 5.55 -17.25
CA LEU A 5 -5.70 6.62 -18.14
C LEU A 5 -4.77 6.70 -19.35
N SER A 6 -5.34 6.76 -20.54
CA SER A 6 -4.62 7.02 -21.79
C SER A 6 -5.12 8.32 -22.41
N MET A 7 -4.22 9.08 -23.03
CA MET A 7 -4.55 10.28 -23.78
C MET A 7 -4.72 9.92 -25.25
N ARG A 8 -5.89 10.22 -25.81
CA ARG A 8 -6.13 10.13 -27.25
C ARG A 8 -5.41 11.27 -27.97
N ASN A 9 -5.19 11.08 -29.28
CA ASN A 9 -4.54 12.05 -30.15
C ASN A 9 -5.29 13.40 -30.24
N ASP A 10 -6.59 13.42 -29.93
CA ASP A 10 -7.41 14.63 -29.88
C ASP A 10 -7.33 15.38 -28.53
N GLY A 11 -6.49 14.90 -27.60
CA GLY A 11 -6.32 15.48 -26.28
C GLY A 11 -7.39 15.06 -25.26
N THR A 12 -8.30 14.15 -25.61
CA THR A 12 -9.25 13.58 -24.65
C THR A 12 -8.60 12.42 -23.85
N SER A 13 -9.05 12.22 -22.62
CA SER A 13 -8.60 11.09 -21.79
C SER A 13 -9.62 9.96 -21.84
N VAL A 14 -9.12 8.71 -21.84
CA VAL A 14 -9.92 7.49 -21.83
C VAL A 14 -9.36 6.54 -20.79
N LEU A 15 -10.25 5.86 -20.06
CA LEU A 15 -9.89 4.76 -19.19
C LEU A 15 -9.61 3.51 -20.03
N ILE A 16 -8.48 2.88 -19.78
CA ILE A 16 -8.07 1.62 -20.43
C ILE A 16 -7.87 0.52 -19.39
N ASN A 17 -8.20 -0.70 -19.78
CA ASN A 17 -7.92 -1.92 -19.05
C ASN A 17 -6.42 -2.28 -19.13
N THR A 18 -5.99 -3.28 -18.35
CA THR A 18 -4.61 -3.78 -18.37
C THR A 18 -4.18 -4.37 -19.72
N ASP A 19 -5.13 -4.78 -20.55
CA ASP A 19 -4.89 -5.28 -21.92
C ASP A 19 -4.84 -4.14 -22.97
N GLY A 20 -4.95 -2.89 -22.54
CA GLY A 20 -4.95 -1.71 -23.40
C GLY A 20 -6.28 -1.41 -24.09
N THR A 21 -7.32 -2.21 -23.86
CA THR A 21 -8.67 -1.93 -24.39
C THR A 21 -9.34 -0.82 -23.61
N GLU A 22 -10.17 -0.02 -24.27
CA GLU A 22 -10.94 1.02 -23.58
C GLU A 22 -11.99 0.40 -22.66
N VAL A 23 -12.15 0.98 -21.48
CA VAL A 23 -13.26 0.67 -20.59
C VAL A 23 -14.55 1.09 -21.29
N GLY A 24 -15.55 0.21 -21.25
CA GLY A 24 -16.81 0.43 -21.94
C GLY A 24 -17.62 1.61 -21.37
N THR A 25 -18.75 1.87 -22.03
CA THR A 25 -19.65 2.98 -21.71
C THR A 25 -21.04 2.47 -21.29
N ALA A 26 -21.17 1.20 -20.93
CA ALA A 26 -22.44 0.69 -20.44
C ALA A 26 -22.80 1.38 -19.11
N ASP A 27 -24.09 1.58 -18.95
CA ASP A 27 -24.66 2.25 -17.80
C ASP A 27 -25.72 1.37 -17.14
N ILE A 28 -26.18 1.79 -15.97
CA ILE A 28 -27.18 1.06 -15.19
C ILE A 28 -28.56 1.72 -15.30
N ASP A 29 -29.62 0.92 -15.13
CA ASP A 29 -30.99 1.42 -15.25
C ASP A 29 -31.37 2.42 -14.15
N LYS A 30 -30.83 2.23 -12.95
CA LYS A 30 -31.16 3.04 -11.77
C LYS A 30 -30.11 4.11 -11.55
N LYS A 31 -30.55 5.30 -11.16
CA LYS A 31 -29.65 6.38 -10.76
C LYS A 31 -29.00 6.04 -9.42
N VAL A 32 -27.67 6.06 -9.36
CA VAL A 32 -26.91 5.74 -8.14
C VAL A 32 -25.87 6.79 -7.82
N LEU A 33 -25.62 6.95 -6.52
CA LEU A 33 -24.51 7.73 -6.00
C LEU A 33 -23.58 6.81 -5.22
N HIS A 34 -22.34 6.69 -5.67
CA HIS A 34 -21.26 6.03 -4.96
C HIS A 34 -20.64 7.01 -3.95
N LEU A 35 -20.95 6.80 -2.66
CA LEU A 35 -20.39 7.53 -1.53
C LEU A 35 -19.06 6.90 -1.14
N VAL A 36 -18.02 7.73 -1.02
CA VAL A 36 -16.64 7.27 -0.79
C VAL A 36 -16.01 8.07 0.36
N PRO A 37 -16.40 7.81 1.61
CA PRO A 37 -15.79 8.50 2.74
C PRO A 37 -14.35 8.02 2.93
N GLN A 38 -13.38 8.91 2.68
CA GLN A 38 -11.96 8.67 2.86
C GLN A 38 -11.32 9.79 3.68
N LEU A 39 -10.42 9.44 4.58
CA LEU A 39 -9.67 10.38 5.40
C LEU A 39 -8.18 10.06 5.31
N LEU A 40 -7.38 11.03 4.85
CA LEU A 40 -5.92 10.95 4.90
C LEU A 40 -5.42 11.42 6.26
N LEU A 41 -4.80 10.50 6.98
CA LEU A 41 -4.20 10.73 8.27
C LEU A 41 -2.87 11.48 8.17
N ASP A 42 -2.51 12.22 9.22
CA ASP A 42 -1.14 12.68 9.41
C ASP A 42 -0.28 11.62 10.10
N HIS A 43 1.03 11.84 10.13
CA HIS A 43 1.99 10.87 10.67
C HIS A 43 1.77 10.56 12.15
N ASP A 44 1.52 11.60 12.95
CA ASP A 44 1.37 11.49 14.41
C ASP A 44 0.12 10.69 14.78
N THR A 45 -0.97 10.90 14.04
CA THR A 45 -2.24 10.20 14.25
C THR A 45 -2.17 8.76 13.81
N PHE A 46 -1.56 8.52 12.64
CA PHE A 46 -1.33 7.15 12.16
C PHE A 46 -0.49 6.33 13.15
N ALA A 47 0.57 6.91 13.71
CA ALA A 47 1.44 6.22 14.67
C ALA A 47 0.72 5.75 15.96
N ARG A 48 -0.42 6.36 16.29
CA ARG A 48 -1.24 6.03 17.47
C ARG A 48 -2.50 5.26 17.11
N LEU A 49 -2.72 4.98 15.83
CA LEU A 49 -3.99 4.47 15.32
C LEU A 49 -4.24 3.04 15.79
N ASP A 50 -5.36 2.88 16.49
CA ASP A 50 -6.07 1.61 16.59
C ASP A 50 -7.36 1.72 15.78
N LEU A 51 -7.47 0.91 14.72
CA LEU A 51 -8.61 0.95 13.80
C LEU A 51 -9.92 0.62 14.53
N ASP A 52 -9.87 -0.23 15.57
CA ASP A 52 -11.03 -0.58 16.39
C ASP A 52 -11.53 0.60 17.24
N GLN A 53 -10.74 1.68 17.35
CA GLN A 53 -11.11 2.94 18.01
C GLN A 53 -11.60 4.01 17.04
N VAL A 54 -11.77 3.69 15.75
CA VAL A 54 -12.30 4.66 14.78
C VAL A 54 -13.76 4.35 14.44
N ARG A 55 -14.60 5.38 14.48
CA ARG A 55 -16.00 5.32 14.06
C ARG A 55 -16.26 6.32 12.94
N LEU A 56 -17.11 5.94 12.00
CA LEU A 56 -17.59 6.81 10.94
C LEU A 56 -19.10 6.90 11.02
N GLU A 57 -19.61 8.11 11.22
CA GLU A 57 -21.03 8.44 11.14
C GLU A 57 -21.32 9.22 9.86
N ILE A 58 -22.47 8.94 9.26
CA ILE A 58 -22.97 9.64 8.07
C ILE A 58 -24.22 10.40 8.47
N ILE A 59 -24.18 11.72 8.33
CA ILE A 59 -25.29 12.59 8.71
C ILE A 59 -25.79 13.28 7.45
N CYS A 60 -27.06 13.04 7.12
CA CYS A 60 -27.75 13.70 6.02
C CYS A 60 -29.15 14.08 6.48
N ALA A 61 -29.61 15.29 6.14
CA ALA A 61 -30.95 15.75 6.48
C ALA A 61 -32.04 15.19 5.55
N LEU A 62 -31.65 14.56 4.44
CA LEU A 62 -32.58 13.98 3.49
C LEU A 62 -33.17 12.66 4.01
N HIS A 63 -34.44 12.42 3.71
CA HIS A 63 -35.06 11.13 3.90
C HIS A 63 -34.51 10.14 2.86
N GLY A 64 -33.77 9.14 3.32
CA GLY A 64 -33.18 8.09 2.49
C GLY A 64 -32.24 7.20 3.29
N GLU A 65 -32.01 5.99 2.81
CA GLU A 65 -31.01 5.08 3.39
C GLU A 65 -29.62 5.44 2.85
N PHE A 66 -28.94 6.35 3.54
CA PHE A 66 -27.55 6.71 3.24
C PHE A 66 -26.53 5.75 3.84
N LEU A 67 -26.98 4.87 4.73
CA LEU A 67 -26.15 3.83 5.33
C LEU A 67 -26.30 2.54 4.54
N PRO A 68 -25.21 1.79 4.30
CA PRO A 68 -25.29 0.50 3.66
C PRO A 68 -25.93 -0.53 4.60
N GLU A 69 -26.53 -1.56 4.01
CA GLU A 69 -27.00 -2.73 4.75
C GLU A 69 -25.83 -3.36 5.53
N GLY A 70 -26.05 -3.68 6.81
CA GLY A 70 -25.01 -4.17 7.72
C GLY A 70 -24.10 -3.09 8.32
N GLY A 71 -24.30 -1.81 7.97
CA GLY A 71 -23.55 -0.69 8.52
C GLY A 71 -22.19 -0.45 7.86
N VAL A 72 -21.50 0.59 8.33
CA VAL A 72 -20.22 1.03 7.78
C VAL A 72 -19.07 0.37 8.54
N THR A 73 -18.11 -0.19 7.81
CA THR A 73 -16.84 -0.69 8.34
C THR A 73 -15.73 0.28 7.95
N VAL A 74 -14.95 0.74 8.92
CA VAL A 74 -13.74 1.54 8.68
C VAL A 74 -12.56 0.60 8.40
N ARG A 75 -11.81 0.88 7.34
CA ARG A 75 -10.72 0.03 6.83
C ARG A 75 -9.55 0.88 6.35
N GLN A 76 -8.41 0.25 6.09
CA GLN A 76 -7.28 0.83 5.35
C GLN A 76 -7.03 0.00 4.09
N PRO A 77 -7.92 0.09 3.07
CA PRO A 77 -7.93 -0.83 1.93
C PRO A 77 -6.80 -0.60 0.91
N TYR A 78 -5.88 0.34 1.18
CA TYR A 78 -4.77 0.71 0.30
C TYR A 78 -3.44 0.33 0.97
N PRO A 79 -2.38 0.00 0.20
CA PRO A 79 -1.01 -0.09 0.74
C PRO A 79 -0.52 1.21 1.38
N ASN A 80 -1.25 2.33 1.21
CA ASN A 80 -1.01 3.54 1.97
C ASN A 80 -1.69 3.44 3.34
N PRO A 81 -0.93 3.22 4.43
CA PRO A 81 -1.51 3.00 5.74
C PRO A 81 -2.03 4.32 6.35
N TYR A 82 -1.78 5.48 5.73
CA TYR A 82 -2.35 6.74 6.19
C TYR A 82 -3.80 6.94 5.74
N PHE A 83 -4.38 6.08 4.89
CA PHE A 83 -5.76 6.23 4.43
C PHE A 83 -6.74 5.41 5.26
N LEU A 84 -7.74 6.09 5.81
CA LEU A 84 -8.97 5.44 6.27
C LEU A 84 -10.04 5.53 5.19
N VAL A 85 -10.81 4.46 5.04
CA VAL A 85 -11.96 4.41 4.13
C VAL A 85 -13.14 3.76 4.85
N GLY A 86 -14.32 4.37 4.75
CA GLY A 86 -15.57 3.73 5.12
C GLY A 86 -16.12 2.92 3.95
N GLY A 87 -16.41 1.65 4.17
CA GLY A 87 -17.04 0.78 3.19
C GLY A 87 -18.17 -0.05 3.79
N SER A 88 -18.92 -0.71 2.92
CA SER A 88 -19.92 -1.72 3.30
C SER A 88 -19.30 -3.13 3.36
N GLY A 89 -20.10 -4.15 3.69
CA GLY A 89 -19.67 -5.55 3.61
C GLY A 89 -19.29 -6.00 2.19
N GLY A 90 -20.05 -5.55 1.17
CA GLY A 90 -19.84 -5.94 -0.23
C GLY A 90 -18.98 -4.99 -1.06
N MET A 91 -18.87 -3.72 -0.65
CA MET A 91 -18.05 -2.70 -1.32
C MET A 91 -17.07 -2.12 -0.31
N ARG A 92 -15.77 -2.37 -0.52
CA ARG A 92 -14.74 -1.99 0.46
C ARG A 92 -14.32 -0.53 0.38
N ASN A 93 -14.51 0.09 -0.79
CA ASN A 93 -14.17 1.48 -1.04
C ASN A 93 -15.42 2.35 -1.17
N GLY A 94 -16.21 2.46 -0.10
CA GLY A 94 -17.49 3.16 -0.15
C GLY A 94 -18.69 2.23 -0.34
N TRP A 95 -19.81 2.79 -0.78
CA TRP A 95 -21.03 2.06 -1.14
C TRP A 95 -21.93 2.90 -2.04
N CYS A 96 -22.84 2.23 -2.75
CA CYS A 96 -23.84 2.89 -3.58
C CYS A 96 -25.14 3.15 -2.81
N VAL A 97 -25.71 4.33 -2.97
CA VAL A 97 -27.06 4.70 -2.54
C VAL A 97 -27.91 5.04 -3.76
N SER A 98 -29.22 4.89 -3.66
CA SER A 98 -30.12 5.35 -4.72
C SER A 98 -30.07 6.87 -4.85
N ALA A 99 -29.97 7.36 -6.09
CA ALA A 99 -29.96 8.78 -6.42
C ALA A 99 -31.22 9.23 -7.19
N GLU A 100 -32.24 8.38 -7.27
CA GLU A 100 -33.51 8.65 -7.98
C GLU A 100 -34.25 9.83 -7.36
N ASP A 101 -34.39 9.82 -6.03
CA ASP A 101 -35.15 10.82 -5.28
C ASP A 101 -34.27 11.92 -4.65
N LEU A 102 -32.95 11.90 -4.94
CA LEU A 102 -32.05 12.93 -4.44
C LEU A 102 -32.25 14.24 -5.21
N PRO A 103 -32.33 15.39 -4.51
CA PRO A 103 -32.32 16.68 -5.16
C PRO A 103 -31.01 16.89 -5.92
N ALA A 104 -31.02 17.81 -6.89
CA ALA A 104 -29.82 18.14 -7.65
C ALA A 104 -28.67 18.67 -6.76
N GLU A 105 -29.00 19.19 -5.57
CA GLU A 105 -28.04 19.68 -4.61
C GLU A 105 -28.49 19.36 -3.17
N PHE A 106 -27.57 18.87 -2.34
CA PHE A 106 -27.85 18.51 -0.95
C PHE A 106 -26.57 18.47 -0.10
N GLU A 107 -26.75 18.32 1.20
CA GLU A 107 -25.65 18.26 2.17
C GLU A 107 -25.52 16.88 2.80
N ILE A 108 -24.27 16.46 3.00
CA ILE A 108 -23.90 15.25 3.74
C ILE A 108 -22.68 15.56 4.62
N GLU A 109 -22.63 14.99 5.82
CA GLU A 109 -21.50 15.07 6.73
C GLU A 109 -20.91 13.68 6.93
N PHE A 110 -19.61 13.55 6.70
CA PHE A 110 -18.83 12.41 7.18
C PHE A 110 -18.16 12.81 8.48
N ARG A 111 -18.53 12.15 9.57
CA ARG A 111 -17.96 12.39 10.89
C ARG A 111 -17.11 11.21 11.31
N TRP A 112 -15.81 11.44 11.39
CA TRP A 112 -14.85 10.48 11.89
C TRP A 112 -14.60 10.76 13.37
N THR A 113 -14.79 9.77 14.23
CA THR A 113 -14.51 9.86 15.66
C THR A 113 -13.42 8.88 16.02
N PHE A 114 -12.36 9.39 16.64
CA PHE A 114 -11.22 8.65 17.15
C PHE A 114 -11.35 8.56 18.67
N LEU A 115 -11.68 7.38 19.18
CA LEU A 115 -12.00 7.16 20.59
C LEU A 115 -10.73 7.19 21.45
N GLY A 116 -10.71 8.01 22.50
CA GLY A 116 -9.58 8.14 23.43
C GLY A 116 -8.25 8.63 22.82
N MET A 117 -8.30 9.16 21.59
CA MET A 117 -7.14 9.46 20.75
C MET A 117 -6.93 10.97 20.52
N HIS A 118 -7.47 11.84 21.37
CA HIS A 118 -7.30 13.28 21.21
C HIS A 118 -5.80 13.68 21.20
N PRO A 119 -5.37 14.54 20.26
CA PRO A 119 -3.96 14.92 20.12
C PRO A 119 -3.35 15.52 21.39
N ASP A 120 -4.11 16.39 22.06
CA ASP A 120 -3.63 17.16 23.22
C ASP A 120 -4.13 16.66 24.59
N GLU A 121 -5.11 15.75 24.60
CA GLU A 121 -5.81 15.37 25.85
C GLU A 121 -5.98 13.85 25.91
N GLU A 122 -5.12 13.19 26.67
CA GLU A 122 -5.13 11.73 26.77
C GLU A 122 -6.50 11.18 27.24
N GLY A 123 -7.00 10.16 26.53
CA GLY A 123 -8.26 9.50 26.87
C GLY A 123 -9.53 10.24 26.44
N GLN A 124 -9.43 11.39 25.73
CA GLN A 124 -10.58 12.04 25.12
C GLN A 124 -10.80 11.63 23.67
N ASP A 125 -12.07 11.65 23.25
CA ASP A 125 -12.46 11.41 21.87
C ASP A 125 -12.14 12.64 21.00
N TRP A 126 -11.76 12.39 19.76
CA TRP A 126 -11.50 13.44 18.79
C TRP A 126 -12.32 13.25 17.53
N THR A 127 -12.84 14.35 16.98
CA THR A 127 -13.73 14.29 15.83
C THR A 127 -13.23 15.14 14.66
N VAL A 128 -13.23 14.52 13.48
CA VAL A 128 -13.00 15.16 12.18
C VAL A 128 -14.32 15.16 11.40
N ARG A 129 -14.84 16.35 11.08
CA ARG A 129 -16.12 16.54 10.40
C ARG A 129 -15.88 17.05 8.98
N HIS A 130 -16.35 16.32 7.99
CA HIS A 130 -16.31 16.72 6.58
C HIS A 130 -17.72 17.02 6.09
N LEU A 131 -18.04 18.30 6.02
CA LEU A 131 -19.31 18.87 5.57
C LEU A 131 -19.26 19.09 4.07
N LEU A 132 -20.08 18.34 3.34
CA LEU A 132 -20.08 18.29 1.89
C LEU A 132 -21.41 18.80 1.36
N ARG A 133 -21.34 19.82 0.49
CA ARG A 133 -22.45 20.21 -0.37
C ARG A 133 -22.26 19.53 -1.73
N LEU A 134 -23.03 18.49 -2.00
CA LEU A 134 -22.96 17.72 -3.24
C LEU A 134 -23.95 18.27 -4.26
N LYS A 135 -23.48 18.48 -5.49
CA LYS A 135 -24.29 18.89 -6.64
C LYS A 135 -24.18 17.85 -7.75
N LEU A 136 -25.27 17.13 -8.00
CA LEU A 136 -25.38 16.15 -9.08
C LEU A 136 -25.59 16.89 -10.40
N LEU A 137 -24.58 16.85 -11.28
CA LEU A 137 -24.67 17.51 -12.59
C LEU A 137 -25.63 16.75 -13.51
N SER A 138 -26.28 17.49 -14.41
CA SER A 138 -27.04 16.88 -15.50
C SER A 138 -26.11 16.18 -16.48
N GLY A 139 -26.53 15.02 -16.99
CA GLY A 139 -25.85 14.30 -18.05
C GLY A 139 -26.67 13.09 -18.50
N ASP A 140 -26.16 12.40 -19.52
CA ASP A 140 -26.87 11.27 -20.14
C ASP A 140 -26.76 9.97 -19.34
N HIS A 141 -25.91 9.96 -18.30
CA HIS A 141 -25.65 8.79 -17.49
C HIS A 141 -26.30 8.84 -16.11
N ARG A 142 -26.39 7.68 -15.47
CA ARG A 142 -27.12 7.45 -14.23
C ARG A 142 -26.21 7.20 -13.03
N THR A 143 -24.90 7.13 -13.23
CA THR A 143 -23.92 6.88 -12.17
C THR A 143 -23.21 8.17 -11.76
N TYR A 144 -23.19 8.43 -10.46
CA TYR A 144 -22.43 9.50 -9.83
C TYR A 144 -21.47 8.87 -8.82
N THR A 145 -20.25 9.38 -8.71
CA THR A 145 -19.29 8.88 -7.71
C THR A 145 -18.46 9.98 -7.11
N MET A 146 -18.16 9.87 -5.82
CA MET A 146 -17.18 10.73 -5.14
C MET A 146 -15.72 10.36 -5.48
N ALA A 147 -15.49 9.23 -6.15
CA ALA A 147 -14.17 8.82 -6.60
C ALA A 147 -13.73 9.66 -7.81
N VAL A 148 -13.01 10.75 -7.54
CA VAL A 148 -12.53 11.70 -8.56
C VAL A 148 -11.68 11.05 -9.64
N SER A 149 -11.03 9.94 -9.32
CA SER A 149 -10.27 9.17 -10.31
C SER A 149 -11.09 8.67 -11.50
N ASP A 150 -12.39 8.55 -11.32
CA ASP A 150 -13.33 8.00 -12.30
C ASP A 150 -13.99 9.12 -13.12
N TRP A 151 -13.68 10.38 -12.82
CA TRP A 151 -14.28 11.52 -13.49
C TRP A 151 -13.60 11.80 -14.83
N PRO A 152 -14.37 12.26 -15.85
CA PRO A 152 -13.80 12.76 -17.08
C PRO A 152 -12.89 13.95 -16.76
N ARG A 153 -11.62 13.88 -17.17
CA ARG A 153 -10.69 14.98 -16.95
C ARG A 153 -10.83 16.01 -18.07
N LEU A 154 -10.96 17.29 -17.68
CA LEU A 154 -10.64 18.39 -18.57
C LEU A 154 -9.12 18.46 -18.73
N ALA A 155 -8.67 18.80 -19.95
CA ALA A 155 -7.27 18.75 -20.39
C ALA A 155 -6.24 19.13 -19.30
N GLY A 156 -5.26 18.25 -19.07
CA GLY A 156 -4.21 18.40 -18.06
C GLY A 156 -3.57 17.06 -17.71
N GLN A 157 -2.44 17.08 -16.98
CA GLN A 157 -1.73 15.85 -16.60
C GLN A 157 -2.62 14.91 -15.76
N PRO A 158 -2.45 13.59 -15.91
CA PRO A 158 -3.14 12.61 -15.08
C PRO A 158 -2.70 12.76 -13.62
N ALA A 159 -3.53 13.40 -12.80
CA ALA A 159 -3.42 13.31 -11.35
C ALA A 159 -3.39 11.84 -10.95
N PRO A 160 -2.45 11.41 -10.10
CA PRO A 160 -2.34 10.02 -9.71
C PRO A 160 -3.67 9.51 -9.13
N ILE A 161 -4.18 8.44 -9.75
CA ILE A 161 -5.50 7.83 -9.54
C ILE A 161 -5.68 7.33 -8.08
N TYR A 162 -4.61 7.33 -7.28
CA TYR A 162 -4.50 6.69 -5.98
C TYR A 162 -4.28 7.65 -4.79
N ARG A 163 -4.26 8.98 -4.99
CA ARG A 163 -3.89 9.95 -3.92
C ARG A 163 -4.97 10.94 -3.48
N GLN A 164 -6.20 10.83 -3.98
CA GLN A 164 -7.21 11.86 -3.71
C GLN A 164 -8.20 11.43 -2.63
N ALA A 165 -7.77 11.54 -1.37
CA ALA A 165 -8.66 11.40 -0.22
C ALA A 165 -9.83 12.39 -0.32
N THR A 166 -11.02 12.04 0.17
CA THR A 166 -12.11 13.01 0.26
C THR A 166 -11.89 14.03 1.37
N ALA A 167 -11.21 13.64 2.45
CA ALA A 167 -10.88 14.49 3.59
C ALA A 167 -9.42 14.31 3.99
N PHE A 168 -8.88 15.29 4.71
CA PHE A 168 -7.51 15.32 5.20
C PHE A 168 -7.49 15.79 6.64
N MET A 169 -6.51 15.36 7.42
CA MET A 169 -6.35 15.84 8.79
C MET A 169 -5.77 17.24 8.91
N ARG A 170 -4.99 17.68 7.91
CA ARG A 170 -4.37 19.01 7.87
C ARG A 170 -4.52 19.63 6.49
N SER A 171 -4.81 20.92 6.45
CA SER A 171 -4.93 21.70 5.21
C SER A 171 -3.67 21.65 4.31
N ARG A 172 -2.48 21.51 4.91
CA ARG A 172 -1.21 21.30 4.18
C ARG A 172 -1.11 20.00 3.38
N GLN A 173 -1.97 19.01 3.67
CA GLN A 173 -2.00 17.74 2.95
C GLN A 173 -2.76 17.84 1.61
N VAL A 174 -3.47 18.96 1.39
CA VAL A 174 -4.20 19.21 0.15
C VAL A 174 -3.19 19.56 -0.95
N SER A 175 -3.08 18.69 -1.95
CA SER A 175 -2.15 18.89 -3.07
C SER A 175 -2.73 19.81 -4.16
N SER A 176 -1.88 20.36 -5.03
CA SER A 176 -2.33 21.14 -6.19
C SER A 176 -3.21 20.31 -7.14
N GLU A 177 -2.93 19.00 -7.27
CA GLU A 177 -3.74 18.08 -8.06
C GLU A 177 -5.15 17.90 -7.49
N TYR A 178 -5.30 17.98 -6.17
CA TYR A 178 -6.62 17.94 -5.53
C TYR A 178 -7.48 19.13 -5.94
N TYR A 179 -6.91 20.34 -5.92
CA TYR A 179 -7.59 21.56 -6.40
C TYR A 179 -7.92 21.50 -7.89
N ASN A 180 -7.05 20.92 -8.71
CA ASN A 180 -7.26 20.83 -10.16
C ASN A 180 -8.35 19.80 -10.54
N ALA A 181 -8.50 18.74 -9.76
CA ALA A 181 -9.43 17.66 -10.07
C ALA A 181 -10.86 17.89 -9.56
N ARG A 182 -11.05 18.79 -8.59
CA ARG A 182 -12.37 19.14 -8.02
C ARG A 182 -12.75 20.56 -8.38
N HIS A 183 -13.76 20.68 -9.24
CA HIS A 183 -14.17 21.91 -9.91
C HIS A 183 -14.62 23.09 -9.03
N ALA A 184 -14.91 22.90 -7.73
CA ALA A 184 -15.50 23.95 -6.89
C ALA A 184 -15.12 23.82 -5.40
N LEU A 185 -13.83 23.81 -5.08
CA LEU A 185 -13.37 23.64 -3.71
C LEU A 185 -13.27 24.97 -2.94
N PHE A 186 -14.11 25.17 -1.92
CA PHE A 186 -13.79 26.06 -0.79
C PHE A 186 -13.52 25.19 0.42
N ILE A 187 -12.26 25.05 0.85
CA ILE A 187 -11.92 24.45 2.14
C ILE A 187 -11.84 25.56 3.19
N GLY A 188 -12.76 25.54 4.14
CA GLY A 188 -12.66 26.32 5.37
C GLY A 188 -12.29 25.41 6.54
N GLU A 189 -11.12 25.64 7.15
CA GLU A 189 -10.75 25.01 8.42
C GLU A 189 -11.32 25.84 9.56
N ARG A 190 -12.17 25.23 10.40
CA ARG A 190 -12.67 25.88 11.63
C ARG A 190 -12.34 25.01 12.83
N LEU A 191 -11.35 25.44 13.60
CA LEU A 191 -11.13 24.95 14.96
C LEU A 191 -12.29 25.45 15.83
N ILE A 192 -13.09 24.54 16.38
CA ILE A 192 -14.20 24.89 17.27
C ILE A 192 -13.72 24.76 18.72
N GLY A 193 -13.30 25.88 19.31
CA GLY A 193 -12.95 26.01 20.72
C GLY A 193 -12.27 27.34 21.02
N ASN A 194 -12.39 27.84 22.27
CA ASN A 194 -11.43 28.83 22.78
C ASN A 194 -10.04 28.17 22.74
N GLN A 195 -8.97 28.98 22.69
CA GLN A 195 -7.57 28.62 22.37
C GLN A 195 -6.92 27.41 23.12
N SER A 196 -7.67 26.65 23.90
CA SER A 196 -7.33 25.39 24.56
C SER A 196 -8.12 24.14 24.10
N ASN A 197 -9.21 24.26 23.32
CA ASN A 197 -10.04 23.10 22.92
C ASN A 197 -9.90 22.81 21.41
N GLN A 198 -8.80 22.16 21.02
CA GLN A 198 -8.50 21.75 19.64
C GLN A 198 -9.31 20.52 19.15
N GLY A 199 -10.43 20.18 19.80
CA GLY A 199 -11.04 18.85 19.68
C GLY A 199 -11.97 18.59 18.49
N ASN A 200 -12.14 19.55 17.58
CA ASN A 200 -12.98 19.33 16.39
C ASN A 200 -12.38 20.01 15.16
N PHE A 201 -11.95 19.19 14.19
CA PHE A 201 -11.51 19.65 12.88
C PHE A 201 -12.69 19.62 11.91
N VAL A 202 -12.99 20.74 11.26
CA VAL A 202 -14.10 20.83 10.30
C VAL A 202 -13.56 21.19 8.94
N ILE A 203 -13.89 20.37 7.94
CA ILE A 203 -13.69 20.61 6.51
C ILE A 203 -15.05 20.93 5.93
N GLN A 204 -15.18 22.06 5.27
CA GLN A 204 -16.33 22.35 4.42
C GLN A 204 -15.89 22.22 2.96
N GLU A 205 -16.74 21.67 2.11
CA GLU A 205 -16.44 21.49 0.69
C GLU A 205 -17.74 21.50 -0.13
N THR A 206 -17.68 22.04 -1.34
CA THR A 206 -18.73 21.86 -2.37
C THR A 206 -18.18 20.99 -3.48
N ILE A 207 -18.92 19.98 -3.90
CA ILE A 207 -18.48 19.05 -4.95
C ILE A 207 -19.54 18.98 -6.04
N GLU A 208 -19.11 19.24 -7.27
CA GLU A 208 -19.90 18.98 -8.47
C GLU A 208 -19.58 17.58 -9.01
N LEU A 209 -20.57 16.69 -8.99
CA LEU A 209 -20.43 15.30 -9.41
C LEU A 209 -20.93 15.13 -10.84
N PRO A 210 -20.06 14.81 -11.82
CA PRO A 210 -20.49 14.51 -13.17
C PRO A 210 -21.25 13.18 -13.23
N ALA A 211 -22.21 13.09 -14.15
CA ALA A 211 -22.81 11.83 -14.53
C ALA A 211 -21.84 11.07 -15.45
N ILE A 212 -21.49 9.84 -15.08
CA ILE A 212 -20.55 8.98 -15.83
C ILE A 212 -21.18 7.63 -16.14
N PRO A 213 -20.73 6.91 -17.19
CA PRO A 213 -21.12 5.52 -17.40
C PRO A 213 -20.75 4.65 -16.19
N TYR A 214 -21.60 3.69 -15.84
CA TYR A 214 -21.34 2.76 -14.75
C TYR A 214 -20.02 1.99 -14.92
N GLU A 215 -19.71 1.54 -16.14
CA GLU A 215 -18.46 0.81 -16.41
C GLU A 215 -17.20 1.66 -16.16
N GLN A 216 -17.32 2.99 -16.22
CA GLN A 216 -16.22 3.91 -15.92
C GLN A 216 -16.08 4.20 -14.42
N ALA A 217 -17.08 3.87 -13.59
CA ALA A 217 -17.05 3.99 -12.14
C ALA A 217 -16.28 2.81 -11.48
N THR A 218 -15.06 2.56 -11.96
CA THR A 218 -14.25 1.38 -11.62
C THR A 218 -13.93 1.28 -10.13
N ARG A 219 -13.96 2.40 -9.39
CA ARG A 219 -13.70 2.44 -7.94
C ARG A 219 -14.81 1.88 -7.08
N ILE A 220 -16.00 1.64 -7.62
CA ILE A 220 -17.08 0.92 -6.93
C ILE A 220 -16.62 -0.49 -6.55
N HIS A 221 -15.84 -1.13 -7.43
CA HIS A 221 -15.37 -2.53 -7.28
C HIS A 221 -13.87 -2.62 -6.98
N ALA A 222 -13.25 -1.53 -6.51
CA ALA A 222 -11.83 -1.51 -6.19
C ALA A 222 -11.55 -1.95 -4.75
N PHE A 223 -10.35 -2.46 -4.52
CA PHE A 223 -9.82 -2.85 -3.19
C PHE A 223 -10.67 -3.90 -2.47
N THR A 224 -11.17 -4.86 -3.24
CA THR A 224 -11.96 -5.99 -2.74
C THR A 224 -11.15 -6.93 -1.85
N ASP A 225 -9.84 -6.96 -2.03
CA ASP A 225 -8.95 -7.83 -1.28
C ASP A 225 -8.63 -7.25 0.11
N LEU A 226 -8.53 -8.15 1.09
CA LEU A 226 -8.06 -7.82 2.43
C LEU A 226 -6.57 -7.45 2.38
N GLN A 227 -6.19 -6.44 3.15
CA GLN A 227 -4.80 -6.05 3.33
C GLN A 227 -4.15 -6.86 4.45
N LEU A 228 -2.81 -6.90 4.48
CA LEU A 228 -2.04 -7.69 5.45
C LEU A 228 -2.47 -7.48 6.91
N HIS A 229 -2.69 -6.23 7.32
CA HIS A 229 -3.05 -5.89 8.70
C HIS A 229 -4.50 -6.27 9.07
N GLU A 230 -5.36 -6.57 8.10
CA GLU A 230 -6.72 -7.06 8.34
C GLU A 230 -6.76 -8.59 8.53
N HIS A 231 -5.68 -9.29 8.20
CA HIS A 231 -5.60 -10.72 8.37
C HIS A 231 -5.21 -11.09 9.80
N LYS A 232 -5.94 -12.05 10.37
CA LYS A 232 -5.46 -12.77 11.55
C LYS A 232 -4.36 -13.74 11.11
N GLN A 233 -3.12 -13.33 11.33
CA GLN A 233 -1.94 -14.09 10.93
C GLN A 233 -1.80 -15.38 11.74
N VAL A 234 -1.34 -16.45 11.07
CA VAL A 234 -1.02 -17.74 11.68
C VAL A 234 0.46 -18.08 11.46
N SER A 235 0.98 -19.00 12.26
CA SER A 235 2.35 -19.52 12.15
C SER A 235 2.43 -21.04 12.16
N MET A 236 1.28 -21.71 12.17
CA MET A 236 1.16 -23.16 12.01
C MET A 236 0.35 -23.42 10.74
N PHE A 237 0.91 -24.21 9.85
CA PHE A 237 0.32 -24.45 8.54
C PHE A 237 0.05 -25.94 8.33
N SER A 238 -1.11 -26.25 7.77
CA SER A 238 -1.51 -27.62 7.44
C SER A 238 -1.48 -27.88 5.93
N ARG A 239 -1.48 -26.81 5.12
CA ARG A 239 -1.46 -26.86 3.66
C ARG A 239 -0.14 -26.30 3.14
N TYR A 240 0.27 -26.71 1.94
CA TYR A 240 1.43 -26.17 1.22
C TYR A 240 2.77 -26.25 1.95
N THR A 241 2.90 -27.09 2.98
CA THR A 241 4.14 -27.22 3.77
C THR A 241 5.26 -27.83 2.94
N THR A 242 4.96 -28.87 2.16
CA THR A 242 5.95 -29.49 1.26
C THR A 242 6.36 -28.52 0.15
N GLU A 243 5.40 -27.85 -0.46
CA GLU A 243 5.68 -26.85 -1.50
C GLU A 243 6.47 -25.65 -0.96
N HIS A 244 6.25 -25.26 0.30
CA HIS A 244 7.08 -24.25 0.95
C HIS A 244 8.52 -24.72 1.11
N GLN A 245 8.72 -25.95 1.61
CA GLN A 245 10.04 -26.55 1.78
C GLN A 245 10.76 -26.72 0.44
N ASP A 246 10.06 -27.22 -0.59
CA ASP A 246 10.61 -27.42 -1.93
C ASP A 246 10.99 -26.10 -2.63
N ASN A 247 10.46 -24.97 -2.17
CA ASN A 247 10.85 -23.65 -2.67
C ASN A 247 12.16 -23.15 -2.07
N GLY A 248 12.68 -23.75 -0.99
CA GLY A 248 13.97 -23.42 -0.39
C GLY A 248 15.03 -24.43 -0.78
N ALA A 249 16.13 -23.98 -1.35
CA ALA A 249 17.27 -24.85 -1.65
C ALA A 249 18.20 -25.05 -0.44
N ALA A 250 18.03 -24.27 0.62
CA ALA A 250 18.74 -24.41 1.89
C ALA A 250 17.86 -24.01 3.09
N ASP A 251 18.20 -24.50 4.28
CA ASP A 251 17.53 -24.15 5.53
C ASP A 251 18.32 -23.05 6.27
N LEU A 252 17.81 -21.82 6.23
CA LEU A 252 18.33 -20.65 6.92
C LEU A 252 17.98 -20.71 8.42
N PRO A 253 18.99 -20.77 9.32
CA PRO A 253 18.74 -20.78 10.76
C PRO A 253 17.95 -19.56 11.19
N ALA A 254 16.94 -19.76 12.04
CA ALA A 254 16.06 -18.68 12.50
C ALA A 254 16.86 -17.59 13.23
N SER A 255 17.90 -17.99 13.97
CA SER A 255 18.82 -17.08 14.65
C SER A 255 19.53 -16.10 13.71
N ILE A 256 19.92 -16.52 12.50
CA ILE A 256 20.57 -15.67 11.48
C ILE A 256 19.57 -14.68 10.90
N PHE A 257 18.36 -15.13 10.57
CA PHE A 257 17.31 -14.25 10.06
C PHE A 257 16.92 -13.18 11.11
N LEU A 258 16.72 -13.59 12.37
CA LEU A 258 16.40 -12.68 13.47
C LEU A 258 17.53 -11.67 13.73
N LEU A 259 18.79 -12.06 13.56
CA LEU A 259 19.93 -11.14 13.64
C LEU A 259 19.85 -10.08 12.54
N ALA A 260 19.54 -10.48 11.31
CA ALA A 260 19.37 -9.53 10.20
C ALA A 260 18.22 -8.55 10.46
N VAL A 261 17.07 -9.04 10.93
CA VAL A 261 15.92 -8.21 11.36
C VAL A 261 16.34 -7.20 12.44
N LYS A 262 17.07 -7.66 13.46
CA LYS A 262 17.58 -6.77 14.51
C LYS A 262 18.50 -5.68 13.95
N LEU A 263 19.47 -6.06 13.12
CA LEU A 263 20.42 -5.13 12.51
C LEU A 263 19.72 -4.10 11.61
N ALA A 264 18.70 -4.51 10.84
CA ALA A 264 17.93 -3.60 9.99
C ALA A 264 17.16 -2.54 10.80
N ARG A 265 16.73 -2.87 12.03
CA ARG A 265 16.03 -1.94 12.92
C ARG A 265 16.97 -1.00 13.68
N GLU A 266 18.14 -1.51 14.08
CA GLU A 266 19.07 -0.80 14.96
C GLU A 266 20.06 0.08 14.19
N VAL A 267 20.43 -0.32 12.97
CA VAL A 267 21.37 0.43 12.13
C VAL A 267 20.56 1.31 11.18
N PRO A 268 20.55 2.63 11.38
CA PRO A 268 19.76 3.51 10.53
C PRO A 268 20.36 3.59 9.13
N TYR A 269 19.52 3.43 8.11
CA TYR A 269 19.83 3.86 6.77
C TYR A 269 19.37 5.31 6.57
N ASN A 270 20.29 6.27 6.70
CA ASN A 270 19.96 7.66 6.45
C ASN A 270 20.17 7.99 4.97
N ARG A 271 19.08 7.98 4.20
CA ARG A 271 19.07 8.34 2.77
C ARG A 271 19.69 9.72 2.51
N GLN A 272 19.50 10.68 3.42
CA GLN A 272 20.11 12.01 3.31
C GLN A 272 21.63 11.97 3.55
N ALA A 273 22.08 11.29 4.59
CA ALA A 273 23.52 11.12 4.84
C ALA A 273 24.22 10.41 3.68
N ILE A 274 23.50 9.53 2.99
CA ILE A 274 23.98 8.82 1.82
C ILE A 274 24.02 9.70 0.59
N GLN A 275 22.99 10.52 0.36
CA GLN A 275 23.05 11.56 -0.66
C GLN A 275 24.21 12.53 -0.42
N GLU A 276 24.48 12.89 0.84
CA GLU A 276 25.62 13.73 1.23
C GLU A 276 26.97 13.03 0.96
N GLN A 277 27.11 11.75 1.28
CA GLN A 277 28.30 10.94 0.97
C GLN A 277 28.52 10.73 -0.54
N LEU A 278 27.45 10.48 -1.30
CA LEU A 278 27.46 10.37 -2.75
C LEU A 278 27.90 11.68 -3.43
N ALA A 279 27.47 12.82 -2.88
CA ALA A 279 27.85 14.16 -3.32
C ALA A 279 29.31 14.51 -2.99
N ALA A 280 29.85 14.00 -1.88
CA ALA A 280 31.25 14.20 -1.49
C ALA A 280 32.24 13.37 -2.35
N GLY A 281 31.77 12.32 -3.02
CA GLY A 281 32.60 11.47 -3.89
C GLY A 281 33.46 10.45 -3.14
N ASP A 282 33.19 10.24 -1.85
CA ASP A 282 34.02 9.43 -0.95
C ASP A 282 33.64 7.93 -0.92
N VAL A 283 32.56 7.54 -1.61
CA VAL A 283 31.99 6.18 -1.53
C VAL A 283 31.54 5.69 -2.91
N GLU A 284 31.65 4.39 -3.14
CA GLU A 284 31.10 3.72 -4.32
C GLU A 284 29.57 3.90 -4.35
N ARG A 285 29.03 4.36 -5.50
CA ARG A 285 27.63 4.81 -5.59
C ARG A 285 26.62 3.68 -5.77
N MET A 286 27.06 2.57 -6.36
CA MET A 286 26.21 1.46 -6.76
C MET A 286 26.21 0.35 -5.71
N GLY A 287 25.03 -0.13 -5.32
CA GLY A 287 24.87 -1.21 -4.33
C GLY A 287 25.35 -0.83 -2.93
N LEU A 288 25.19 0.44 -2.55
CA LEU A 288 25.65 0.94 -1.26
C LEU A 288 24.90 0.23 -0.12
N LEU A 289 23.62 -0.06 -0.33
CA LEU A 289 22.78 -0.70 0.67
C LEU A 289 23.01 -2.19 0.86
N GLU A 290 23.58 -2.85 -0.13
CA GLU A 290 24.05 -4.23 -0.02
C GLU A 290 25.13 -4.36 1.06
N GLN A 291 25.82 -3.25 1.38
CA GLN A 291 26.82 -3.21 2.44
C GLN A 291 26.24 -3.10 3.85
N HIS A 292 24.92 -2.90 3.99
CA HIS A 292 24.27 -2.80 5.28
C HIS A 292 24.48 -4.09 6.09
N PRO A 293 24.78 -4.04 7.41
CA PRO A 293 25.06 -5.23 8.22
C PRO A 293 23.99 -6.32 8.13
N ALA A 294 22.71 -5.93 8.06
CA ALA A 294 21.59 -6.86 7.88
C ALA A 294 21.66 -7.63 6.55
N MET A 295 21.93 -6.94 5.43
CA MET A 295 22.08 -7.58 4.11
C MET A 295 23.33 -8.47 4.12
N LYS A 296 24.45 -7.98 4.64
CA LYS A 296 25.70 -8.76 4.72
C LYS A 296 25.53 -10.07 5.46
N VAL A 297 24.83 -10.08 6.59
CA VAL A 297 24.60 -11.31 7.38
C VAL A 297 23.87 -12.35 6.53
N LEU A 298 22.78 -11.97 5.85
CA LEU A 298 22.00 -12.90 5.03
C LEU A 298 22.76 -13.34 3.78
N CYS A 299 23.30 -12.39 3.00
CA CYS A 299 23.98 -12.70 1.74
C CYS A 299 25.29 -13.47 1.96
N SER A 300 26.06 -13.18 3.02
CA SER A 300 27.27 -13.94 3.32
C SER A 300 26.92 -15.36 3.76
N TRP A 301 25.89 -15.53 4.59
CA TRP A 301 25.41 -16.87 4.93
C TRP A 301 24.97 -17.64 3.68
N TRP A 302 24.24 -17.00 2.76
CA TRP A 302 23.81 -17.63 1.52
C TRP A 302 24.98 -18.07 0.64
N GLU A 303 25.97 -17.21 0.43
CA GLU A 303 27.15 -17.56 -0.36
C GLU A 303 27.95 -18.74 0.23
N GLU A 304 27.92 -18.90 1.55
CA GLU A 304 28.56 -20.03 2.24
C GLU A 304 27.75 -21.34 2.16
N ASN A 305 26.42 -21.26 1.98
CA ASN A 305 25.52 -22.40 2.19
C ASN A 305 24.68 -22.78 0.95
N ARG A 306 24.68 -22.00 -0.13
CA ARG A 306 23.88 -22.31 -1.33
C ARG A 306 24.32 -23.62 -2.00
N PRO A 307 23.38 -24.44 -2.50
CA PRO A 307 23.70 -25.78 -3.03
C PRO A 307 24.37 -25.78 -4.40
N ASP A 308 24.15 -24.74 -5.22
CA ASP A 308 24.62 -24.68 -6.61
C ASP A 308 25.60 -23.51 -6.85
N LYS A 309 26.77 -23.85 -7.41
CA LYS A 309 27.75 -22.97 -8.08
C LYS A 309 28.19 -21.70 -7.30
N PRO A 310 29.36 -21.75 -6.62
CA PRO A 310 30.09 -20.53 -6.26
C PRO A 310 30.31 -19.65 -7.51
N GLY A 311 29.73 -18.46 -7.56
CA GLY A 311 30.15 -17.39 -8.47
C GLY A 311 29.43 -17.22 -9.81
N VAL A 312 28.16 -17.64 -9.98
CA VAL A 312 27.36 -17.18 -11.15
C VAL A 312 26.93 -15.73 -10.93
N MET A 313 26.20 -15.46 -9.86
CA MET A 313 26.02 -14.11 -9.32
C MET A 313 26.16 -14.12 -7.79
N ILE A 314 26.75 -13.05 -7.24
CA ILE A 314 26.93 -12.85 -5.80
C ILE A 314 25.64 -12.23 -5.28
N ALA A 315 25.06 -12.82 -4.23
CA ALA A 315 23.91 -12.24 -3.57
C ALA A 315 24.26 -10.87 -2.96
N GLY A 316 23.50 -9.85 -3.36
CA GLY A 316 23.59 -8.50 -2.77
C GLY A 316 22.37 -8.15 -1.94
N MET A 317 21.25 -8.85 -2.15
CA MET A 317 19.96 -8.52 -1.55
C MET A 317 19.23 -9.79 -1.11
N ALA A 318 18.42 -9.66 -0.07
CA ALA A 318 17.65 -10.75 0.50
C ALA A 318 16.23 -10.26 0.84
N MET A 319 15.25 -10.68 0.03
CA MET A 319 13.84 -10.31 0.22
C MET A 319 13.08 -11.44 0.92
N PRO A 320 12.48 -11.20 2.10
CA PRO A 320 11.64 -12.21 2.73
C PRO A 320 10.25 -12.28 2.09
N PHE A 321 9.77 -13.49 1.88
CA PHE A 321 8.41 -13.87 1.51
C PHE A 321 7.80 -14.68 2.66
N ILE A 322 6.63 -14.24 3.15
CA ILE A 322 6.08 -14.70 4.43
C ILE A 322 4.75 -15.40 4.19
N ARG A 323 4.59 -16.58 4.78
CA ARG A 323 3.30 -17.25 4.90
C ARG A 323 2.55 -16.63 6.07
N VAL A 324 1.36 -16.11 5.79
CA VAL A 324 0.56 -15.37 6.78
C VAL A 324 -0.74 -16.11 7.10
N LEU A 325 -1.27 -16.85 6.13
CA LEU A 325 -2.51 -17.62 6.22
C LEU A 325 -2.23 -19.08 5.84
N ASP A 326 -3.11 -19.99 6.26
CA ASP A 326 -3.08 -21.40 5.83
C ASP A 326 -3.68 -21.57 4.42
N ASP A 327 -3.12 -20.82 3.48
CA ASP A 327 -3.50 -20.73 2.07
C ASP A 327 -2.29 -20.90 1.15
N ASP A 328 -2.47 -20.62 -0.14
CA ASP A 328 -1.49 -20.82 -1.20
C ASP A 328 -0.64 -19.58 -1.49
N LYS A 329 -0.52 -18.62 -0.55
CA LYS A 329 0.12 -17.32 -0.83
C LYS A 329 1.32 -17.02 0.07
N TYR A 330 2.33 -16.39 -0.54
CA TYR A 330 3.33 -15.59 0.13
C TYR A 330 2.96 -14.11 0.10
N TYR A 331 3.16 -13.45 1.24
CA TYR A 331 3.15 -12.00 1.37
C TYR A 331 4.59 -11.51 1.29
N CYS A 332 4.87 -10.60 0.36
CA CYS A 332 6.20 -10.04 0.22
C CYS A 332 6.53 -9.13 1.41
N GLY A 333 7.77 -9.16 1.87
CA GLY A 333 8.26 -8.23 2.88
C GLY A 333 8.14 -6.76 2.46
N ASP A 334 8.24 -6.49 1.16
CA ASP A 334 7.85 -5.23 0.55
C ASP A 334 6.32 -5.17 0.41
N LEU A 335 5.69 -4.31 1.22
CA LEU A 335 4.25 -4.17 1.30
C LEU A 335 3.60 -3.60 0.03
N GLU A 336 4.40 -3.02 -0.88
CA GLU A 336 3.90 -2.54 -2.16
C GLU A 336 3.76 -3.67 -3.20
N GLN A 337 4.40 -4.82 -2.97
CA GLN A 337 4.33 -5.96 -3.87
C GLN A 337 3.07 -6.81 -3.60
N PRO A 338 2.37 -7.27 -4.65
CA PRO A 338 1.22 -8.16 -4.50
C PRO A 338 1.64 -9.51 -3.90
N CYS A 339 0.69 -10.20 -3.28
CA CYS A 339 0.92 -11.56 -2.81
C CYS A 339 1.17 -12.50 -4.00
N ILE A 340 2.11 -13.44 -3.82
CA ILE A 340 2.56 -14.36 -4.87
C ILE A 340 2.14 -15.79 -4.48
N PRO A 341 1.59 -16.60 -5.41
CA PRO A 341 1.27 -17.98 -5.09
C PRO A 341 2.52 -18.81 -4.73
N ILE A 342 2.41 -19.69 -3.73
CA ILE A 342 3.52 -20.52 -3.26
C ILE A 342 4.12 -21.36 -4.40
N GLY A 343 3.27 -21.87 -5.30
CA GLY A 343 3.70 -22.70 -6.42
C GLY A 343 4.52 -21.98 -7.50
N THR A 344 4.52 -20.63 -7.54
CA THR A 344 5.32 -19.90 -8.55
C THR A 344 6.77 -19.69 -8.12
N MET A 345 7.10 -19.84 -6.84
CA MET A 345 8.47 -19.67 -6.35
C MET A 345 9.40 -20.85 -6.71
N PHE A 346 8.84 -21.98 -7.17
CA PHE A 346 9.61 -23.16 -7.54
C PHE A 346 10.66 -22.87 -8.63
N SER A 347 10.35 -21.97 -9.56
CA SER A 347 11.27 -21.60 -10.65
C SER A 347 12.53 -20.88 -10.17
N VAL A 348 12.50 -20.32 -8.96
CA VAL A 348 13.64 -19.60 -8.34
C VAL A 348 14.08 -20.25 -7.03
N ALA A 349 13.68 -21.52 -6.80
CA ALA A 349 13.99 -22.22 -5.57
C ALA A 349 15.49 -22.31 -5.29
N THR A 350 16.30 -22.45 -6.35
CA THR A 350 17.77 -22.45 -6.31
C THR A 350 18.39 -21.16 -5.78
N SER A 351 17.62 -20.06 -5.75
CA SER A 351 18.00 -18.76 -5.18
C SER A 351 17.31 -18.46 -3.85
N CYS A 352 16.69 -19.45 -3.20
CA CYS A 352 15.92 -19.23 -1.99
C CYS A 352 16.37 -20.12 -0.83
N ALA A 353 16.14 -19.64 0.39
CA ALA A 353 16.27 -20.44 1.61
C ALA A 353 15.01 -20.35 2.48
N THR A 354 14.61 -21.46 3.07
CA THR A 354 13.51 -21.53 4.06
C THR A 354 14.02 -21.20 5.46
N SER A 355 13.25 -20.47 6.26
CA SER A 355 13.51 -20.27 7.69
C SER A 355 12.26 -20.60 8.49
N GLY A 356 12.29 -21.80 9.09
CA GLY A 356 11.09 -22.43 9.66
C GLY A 356 10.01 -22.66 8.60
N ASP A 357 8.76 -22.79 9.05
CA ASP A 357 7.60 -23.01 8.17
C ASP A 357 6.96 -21.72 7.63
N CYS A 358 7.49 -20.56 8.03
CA CYS A 358 6.87 -19.25 7.83
C CYS A 358 7.54 -18.40 6.74
N VAL A 359 8.85 -18.53 6.54
CA VAL A 359 9.64 -17.55 5.77
C VAL A 359 10.42 -18.25 4.67
N LEU A 360 10.30 -17.71 3.46
CA LEU A 360 11.17 -17.99 2.34
C LEU A 360 12.00 -16.73 2.06
N VAL A 361 13.32 -16.81 2.13
CA VAL A 361 14.21 -15.69 1.80
C VAL A 361 14.70 -15.87 0.37
N HIS A 362 14.33 -14.94 -0.51
CA HIS A 362 14.78 -14.92 -1.90
C HIS A 362 16.03 -14.05 -2.05
N PHE A 363 17.12 -14.65 -2.52
CA PHE A 363 18.41 -13.99 -2.72
C PHE A 363 18.55 -13.50 -4.15
N LEU A 364 18.67 -12.17 -4.28
CA LEU A 364 18.88 -11.51 -5.57
C LEU A 364 20.37 -11.13 -5.71
N ALA A 365 20.84 -11.19 -6.94
CA ALA A 365 22.19 -10.77 -7.30
C ALA A 365 22.44 -9.30 -6.93
N SER A 366 23.69 -8.96 -6.64
CA SER A 366 24.11 -7.56 -6.50
C SER A 366 23.67 -6.75 -7.71
N VAL A 367 23.19 -5.52 -7.48
CA VAL A 367 22.80 -4.57 -8.53
C VAL A 367 23.96 -4.26 -9.48
N LYS A 368 25.21 -4.49 -9.03
CA LYS A 368 26.42 -4.40 -9.85
C LYS A 368 26.48 -5.45 -10.97
N GLN A 369 25.66 -6.49 -10.87
CA GLN A 369 25.56 -7.58 -11.84
C GLN A 369 24.28 -7.49 -12.69
N SER A 370 23.47 -6.46 -12.49
CA SER A 370 22.27 -6.22 -13.30
C SER A 370 22.60 -5.85 -14.74
N THR A 371 21.74 -6.29 -15.65
CA THR A 371 21.80 -5.91 -17.08
C THR A 371 20.76 -4.84 -17.42
N TYR A 372 20.94 -4.18 -18.56
CA TYR A 372 20.02 -3.14 -19.04
C TYR A 372 19.55 -3.48 -20.46
N GLU A 373 18.46 -4.22 -20.57
CA GLU A 373 17.82 -4.54 -21.85
C GLU A 373 16.73 -3.50 -22.12
N ASP A 374 16.65 -2.99 -23.35
CA ASP A 374 15.70 -1.95 -23.78
C ASP A 374 15.66 -0.66 -22.91
N GLY A 375 16.74 -0.39 -22.17
CA GLY A 375 16.86 0.77 -21.29
C GLY A 375 16.27 0.60 -19.90
N MET A 376 15.74 -0.60 -19.59
CA MET A 376 15.17 -0.97 -18.29
C MET A 376 16.17 -1.81 -17.49
N LEU A 377 16.09 -1.76 -16.16
CA LEU A 377 16.97 -2.53 -15.27
C LEU A 377 16.45 -3.96 -15.11
N ASN A 378 17.26 -4.96 -15.45
CA ASN A 378 16.97 -6.36 -15.12
C ASN A 378 17.67 -6.75 -13.81
N ILE A 379 16.87 -7.11 -12.82
CA ILE A 379 17.34 -7.69 -11.56
C ILE A 379 17.39 -9.21 -11.72
N HIS A 380 18.52 -9.80 -11.37
CA HIS A 380 18.73 -11.24 -11.46
C HIS A 380 18.60 -11.89 -10.08
N CYS A 381 18.14 -13.13 -10.08
CA CYS A 381 18.30 -14.07 -8.99
C CYS A 381 19.79 -14.41 -8.78
N SER A 382 20.17 -14.89 -7.59
CA SER A 382 21.56 -15.27 -7.31
C SER A 382 22.08 -16.45 -8.16
N ASP A 383 21.19 -17.24 -8.75
CA ASP A 383 21.48 -18.30 -9.73
C ASP A 383 21.67 -17.78 -11.18
N GLY A 384 21.39 -16.50 -11.42
CA GLY A 384 21.56 -15.81 -12.70
C GLY A 384 20.29 -15.66 -13.54
N GLU A 385 19.19 -16.32 -13.18
CA GLU A 385 17.89 -16.14 -13.85
C GLU A 385 17.38 -14.69 -13.68
N VAL A 386 16.65 -14.18 -14.66
CA VAL A 386 16.05 -12.84 -14.56
C VAL A 386 14.82 -12.93 -13.66
N TRP A 387 14.81 -12.16 -12.58
CA TRP A 387 13.68 -12.06 -11.66
C TRP A 387 12.64 -11.06 -12.17
N GLN A 388 13.10 -9.83 -12.39
CA GLN A 388 12.21 -8.71 -12.64
C GLN A 388 12.88 -7.65 -13.51
N GLU A 389 12.09 -7.10 -14.42
CA GLU A 389 12.41 -5.86 -15.13
C GLU A 389 11.82 -4.68 -14.35
N VAL A 390 12.65 -3.67 -14.09
CA VAL A 390 12.30 -2.47 -13.33
C VAL A 390 12.45 -1.24 -14.23
N GLY A 391 11.43 -0.40 -14.24
CA GLY A 391 11.36 0.84 -15.03
C GLY A 391 12.25 1.97 -14.50
N VAL A 392 13.53 1.68 -14.32
CA VAL A 392 14.55 2.58 -13.78
C VAL A 392 15.72 2.64 -14.76
N THR A 393 16.27 3.84 -14.96
CA THR A 393 17.36 4.03 -15.90
C THR A 393 18.70 3.62 -15.30
N ARG A 394 19.66 3.30 -16.15
CA ARG A 394 21.04 3.06 -15.73
C ARG A 394 21.65 4.23 -14.95
N GLU A 395 21.30 5.46 -15.31
CA GLU A 395 21.78 6.67 -14.62
C GLU A 395 21.26 6.75 -13.18
N ASP A 396 20.00 6.37 -12.94
CA ASP A 396 19.41 6.33 -11.60
C ASP A 396 20.13 5.32 -10.69
N VAL A 397 20.54 4.18 -11.23
CA VAL A 397 21.31 3.16 -10.50
C VAL A 397 22.74 3.62 -10.26
N GLU A 398 23.43 4.11 -11.29
CA GLU A 398 24.83 4.56 -11.19
C GLU A 398 24.99 5.80 -10.29
N SER A 399 23.95 6.62 -10.19
CA SER A 399 23.92 7.77 -9.28
C SER A 399 23.61 7.40 -7.82
N GLY A 400 23.16 6.18 -7.56
CA GLY A 400 22.67 5.74 -6.25
C GLY A 400 21.29 6.29 -5.89
N TRP A 401 20.57 6.88 -6.87
CA TRP A 401 19.19 7.33 -6.68
C TRP A 401 18.25 6.14 -6.44
N PHE A 402 18.51 5.04 -7.14
CA PHE A 402 17.85 3.76 -7.00
C PHE A 402 18.80 2.71 -6.41
N ASP A 403 18.32 2.00 -5.38
CA ASP A 403 19.00 0.85 -4.77
C ASP A 403 17.94 -0.09 -4.18
N GLU A 404 17.72 -1.24 -4.82
CA GLU A 404 16.65 -2.19 -4.48
C GLU A 404 16.85 -2.84 -3.09
N ALA A 405 18.07 -2.86 -2.56
CA ALA A 405 18.31 -3.32 -1.19
C ALA A 405 17.56 -2.45 -0.15
N LEU A 406 17.10 -1.25 -0.52
CA LEU A 406 16.24 -0.42 0.35
C LEU A 406 14.93 -1.13 0.68
N SER A 407 14.28 -1.73 -0.31
CA SER A 407 13.03 -2.46 -0.13
C SER A 407 13.25 -3.67 0.79
N CYS A 408 14.34 -4.42 0.59
CA CYS A 408 14.73 -5.55 1.44
C CYS A 408 14.98 -5.11 2.90
N LEU A 409 15.64 -3.98 3.11
CA LEU A 409 15.91 -3.46 4.45
C LEU A 409 14.65 -2.95 5.15
N ASN A 410 13.76 -2.27 4.43
CA ASN A 410 12.47 -1.84 4.95
C ASN A 410 11.62 -3.06 5.34
N ALA A 411 11.63 -4.11 4.51
CA ALA A 411 10.97 -5.38 4.78
C ALA A 411 11.47 -6.02 6.09
N LEU A 412 12.80 -6.13 6.27
CA LEU A 412 13.40 -6.66 7.49
C LEU A 412 13.13 -5.78 8.72
N ALA A 413 13.25 -4.46 8.58
CA ALA A 413 13.04 -3.53 9.68
C ALA A 413 11.59 -3.53 10.17
N GLY A 414 10.64 -3.59 9.24
CA GLY A 414 9.21 -3.69 9.51
C GLY A 414 8.74 -5.09 9.93
N PHE A 415 9.55 -6.14 9.74
CA PHE A 415 9.16 -7.53 9.91
C PHE A 415 8.45 -7.84 11.24
N PRO A 416 8.93 -7.39 12.42
CA PRO A 416 8.26 -7.69 13.69
C PRO A 416 6.86 -7.08 13.81
N SER A 417 6.63 -5.93 13.19
CA SER A 417 5.35 -5.21 13.23
C SER A 417 4.39 -5.73 12.16
N ASN A 418 4.91 -6.02 10.96
CA ASN A 418 4.11 -6.46 9.83
C ASN A 418 3.76 -7.95 9.89
N TYR A 419 4.63 -8.77 10.49
CA TYR A 419 4.51 -10.22 10.55
C TYR A 419 4.68 -10.79 11.97
N PRO A 420 3.89 -10.32 12.97
CA PRO A 420 4.11 -10.67 14.37
C PRO A 420 4.01 -12.18 14.66
N ALA A 421 3.14 -12.90 13.96
CA ALA A 421 3.00 -14.35 14.14
C ALA A 421 4.25 -15.11 13.66
N ALA A 422 4.74 -14.79 12.46
CA ALA A 422 5.97 -15.36 11.93
C ALA A 422 7.20 -14.98 12.78
N TYR A 423 7.28 -13.72 13.23
CA TYR A 423 8.36 -13.25 14.09
C TYR A 423 8.43 -14.00 15.41
N GLN A 424 7.29 -14.25 16.05
CA GLN A 424 7.27 -15.01 17.30
C GLN A 424 7.64 -16.49 17.06
N ALA A 425 7.15 -17.11 15.97
CA ALA A 425 7.50 -18.48 15.63
C ALA A 425 9.01 -18.67 15.37
N LEU A 426 9.65 -17.72 14.67
CA LEU A 426 11.10 -17.73 14.47
C LEU A 426 11.88 -17.59 15.79
N LYS A 427 11.40 -16.76 16.73
CA LYS A 427 12.03 -16.64 18.05
C LYS A 427 11.97 -17.94 18.84
N ASP A 428 10.83 -18.62 18.79
CA ASP A 428 10.65 -19.92 19.45
C ASP A 428 11.56 -20.97 18.81
N LEU A 429 11.65 -20.99 17.47
CA LEU A 429 12.55 -21.88 16.73
C LEU A 429 14.03 -21.62 17.06
N ALA A 430 14.47 -20.37 17.07
CA ALA A 430 15.85 -20.01 17.41
C ALA A 430 16.23 -20.41 18.86
N ALA A 431 15.26 -20.38 19.78
CA ALA A 431 15.47 -20.85 21.15
C ALA A 431 15.67 -22.37 21.24
N ILE A 432 15.01 -23.14 20.36
CA ILE A 432 15.18 -24.59 20.23
C ILE A 432 16.55 -24.91 19.61
N GLU A 433 16.90 -24.27 18.48
CA GLU A 433 18.21 -24.41 17.80
C GLU A 433 19.38 -24.22 18.77
N SER A 434 19.25 -23.26 19.69
CA SER A 434 20.26 -22.93 20.69
C SER A 434 20.45 -24.02 21.76
N GLN A 435 19.39 -24.79 22.07
CA GLN A 435 19.44 -25.88 23.06
C GLN A 435 20.03 -27.17 22.46
N GLU A 436 19.86 -27.39 21.15
CA GLU A 436 20.42 -28.55 20.46
C GLU A 436 21.91 -28.40 20.14
N SER A 437 22.40 -27.16 20.12
CA SER A 437 23.81 -26.82 19.86
C SER A 437 24.69 -26.76 21.12
N SER A 438 24.10 -26.90 22.31
CA SER A 438 24.76 -26.86 23.63
C SER A 438 24.87 -28.25 24.25
#